data_AF-A0A376RPP8-F1
#
_entry.id   AF-A0A376RPP8-F1
#
_cell.length_a   1.000
_cell.length_b   1.000
_cell.length_c   1.000
_cell.angle_alpha   90.00
_cell.angle_beta   90.00
_cell.angle_gamma   90.00
#
_symmetry.space_group_name_H-M   'P 1'
#
loop_
_entity.id
_entity.type
_entity.pdbx_description
1 polymer ?
#
loop_
_entity_poly.entity_id
_entity_poly.type
_entity_poly.pdbx_seq_one_letter_code
_entity_poly.pdbx_strand_id
1 'polypeptide(L)'
;MASVPFDGNPCFFSLELTNRNNSAEEYKFRLLLVRQGQFWLDDIQHCFRIEPGKPQITLQREDNELRIAESGSQVCILDEENGDIDCQHYALVNFETLANQSDLIQFKLVSGDSCLAFNIEGPGAEEGLTLPLLFDQSRFNKLFKEDGNASWNRLKGRIILDNTEHKVVGVRQQLLALEASLVDQRLLGTGDDDSAFALDELVAIHPDLYNAYDQLFLYYQRCGTLPSLVSWSAEYCALVSHIVTTFEQALQQIELSRALTAQEKRLLHLGICNVDSHERLSPLHPLVLAYHLQLVQTICAEQEQYDSASFATLPTITLDRLVVSGLMPFVYHSEHEYAQLQPVEENRFWIDVVPQRQVSHDYVKRLVKDKLNEFTEAYARLFQSPGNNALIINAINQGTAKELFLGLVEYFKQEKEHAISVHVNCYDERLLPNMFDRFAESGSYEQLKNDLDLNRGAWRAEADMLIDLLRSRLTFSKFVLPSESDKLAYAHLAFFTNTAPVDCRQIRIEDAASGVLCHGLISGEGAETQGECLLYRVWPAEC
;
A
#
# COMPACT_ATOMS: atom_id res chain seq x y z
N MET A 1 11.61 -15.02 48.70
CA MET A 1 10.47 -15.13 47.77
C MET A 1 9.46 -14.09 48.17
N ALA A 2 9.16 -13.11 47.31
CA ALA A 2 8.03 -12.23 47.54
C ALA A 2 6.76 -13.03 47.24
N SER A 3 5.90 -13.26 48.23
CA SER A 3 4.57 -13.83 48.00
C SER A 3 3.64 -12.68 47.64
N VAL A 4 3.03 -12.72 46.45
CA VAL A 4 1.95 -11.79 46.11
C VAL A 4 0.73 -12.19 46.94
N PRO A 5 0.22 -11.34 47.85
CA PRO A 5 -0.97 -11.66 48.62
C PRO A 5 -2.17 -11.65 47.68
N PHE A 6 -2.72 -12.83 47.37
CA PHE A 6 -3.96 -12.99 46.63
C PHE A 6 -5.00 -13.60 47.57
N ASP A 7 -6.02 -12.81 47.92
CA ASP A 7 -7.10 -13.16 48.84
C ASP A 7 -8.37 -13.63 48.10
N GLY A 8 -8.31 -13.74 46.77
CA GLY A 8 -9.43 -14.10 45.90
C GLY A 8 -10.08 -12.90 45.21
N ASN A 9 -9.74 -11.66 45.59
CA ASN A 9 -10.23 -10.44 44.93
C ASN A 9 -9.25 -9.93 43.86
N PRO A 10 -9.72 -9.15 42.87
CA PRO A 10 -8.86 -8.49 41.90
C PRO A 10 -7.75 -7.68 42.56
N CYS A 11 -6.49 -8.02 42.26
CA CYS A 11 -5.31 -7.42 42.88
C CYS A 11 -4.41 -6.75 41.84
N PHE A 12 -4.22 -5.43 41.98
CA PHE A 12 -3.38 -4.62 41.10
C PHE A 12 -2.03 -4.34 41.76
N PHE A 13 -0.94 -4.58 41.04
CA PHE A 13 0.41 -4.31 41.57
C PHE A 13 1.41 -4.02 40.45
N SER A 14 2.56 -3.46 40.83
CA SER A 14 3.70 -3.27 39.93
C SER A 14 4.84 -4.17 40.35
N LEU A 15 5.45 -4.86 39.38
CA LEU A 15 6.69 -5.58 39.56
C LEU A 15 7.79 -4.77 38.88
N GLU A 16 8.73 -4.27 39.68
CA GLU A 16 9.90 -3.53 39.19
C GLU A 16 11.13 -4.42 39.29
N LEU A 17 11.75 -4.73 38.16
CA LEU A 17 13.05 -5.36 38.08
C LEU A 17 14.09 -4.25 37.97
N THR A 18 14.77 -3.95 39.06
CA THR A 18 15.84 -2.93 39.08
C THR A 18 17.21 -3.60 39.05
N ASN A 19 17.99 -3.37 37.99
CA ASN A 19 19.41 -3.73 37.96
C ASN A 19 20.26 -2.47 38.28
N ARG A 20 20.89 -2.44 39.45
CA ARG A 20 21.67 -1.29 39.94
C ARG A 20 22.84 -0.88 39.06
N ASN A 21 23.27 -1.73 38.12
CA ASN A 21 24.44 -1.50 37.27
C ASN A 21 24.09 -1.14 35.81
N ASN A 22 22.83 -1.29 35.38
CA ASN A 22 22.42 -0.98 34.01
C ASN A 22 20.96 -0.50 33.98
N SER A 23 20.76 0.81 33.80
CA SER A 23 19.41 1.40 33.73
C SER A 23 18.62 0.95 32.51
N ALA A 24 19.27 0.42 31.47
CA ALA A 24 18.59 -0.15 30.30
C ALA A 24 17.94 -1.52 30.58
N GLU A 25 18.23 -2.13 31.73
CA GLU A 25 17.65 -3.40 32.19
C GLU A 25 16.61 -3.20 33.30
N GLU A 26 16.14 -1.96 33.50
CA GLU A 26 15.05 -1.67 34.42
C GLU A 26 13.70 -1.91 33.74
N TYR A 27 12.98 -2.94 34.19
CA TYR A 27 11.66 -3.27 33.66
C TYR A 27 10.58 -3.02 34.72
N LYS A 28 9.49 -2.38 34.32
CA LYS A 28 8.31 -2.16 35.16
C LYS A 28 7.09 -2.82 34.55
N PHE A 29 6.65 -3.91 35.16
CA PHE A 29 5.43 -4.61 34.77
C PHE A 29 4.27 -4.14 35.65
N ARG A 30 3.14 -3.85 35.02
CA ARG A 30 1.87 -3.54 35.71
C ARG A 30 0.94 -4.73 35.54
N LEU A 31 0.54 -5.32 36.65
CA LEU A 31 -0.09 -6.64 36.68
C LEU A 31 -1.43 -6.56 37.39
N LEU A 32 -2.38 -7.34 36.89
CA LEU A 32 -3.68 -7.60 37.50
C LEU A 32 -3.83 -9.10 37.71
N LEU A 33 -4.09 -9.52 38.94
CA LEU A 33 -4.47 -10.88 39.28
C LEU A 33 -5.98 -10.95 39.48
N VAL A 34 -6.65 -11.84 38.76
CA VAL A 34 -8.09 -12.12 38.88
C VAL A 34 -8.30 -13.63 39.01
N ARG A 35 -9.36 -14.04 39.72
CA ARG A 35 -9.72 -15.46 39.82
C ARG A 35 -10.23 -15.97 38.48
N GLN A 36 -9.69 -17.10 38.01
CA GLN A 36 -10.12 -17.72 36.77
C GLN A 36 -11.64 -17.98 36.78
N GLY A 37 -12.31 -17.60 35.69
CA GLY A 37 -13.76 -17.77 35.50
C GLY A 37 -14.63 -16.74 36.21
N GLN A 38 -14.05 -15.78 36.93
CA GLN A 38 -14.83 -14.76 37.65
C GLN A 38 -15.31 -13.62 36.73
N PHE A 39 -14.45 -13.18 35.81
CA PHE A 39 -14.76 -12.19 34.79
C PHE A 39 -14.38 -12.76 33.42
N TRP A 40 -15.21 -12.51 32.41
CA TRP A 40 -14.87 -12.85 31.03
C TRP A 40 -14.14 -11.65 30.41
N LEU A 41 -12.85 -11.82 30.13
CA LEU A 41 -11.95 -10.75 29.70
C LEU A 41 -11.39 -10.96 28.29
N ASP A 42 -11.90 -11.94 27.55
CA ASP A 42 -11.37 -12.29 26.23
C ASP A 42 -11.51 -11.14 25.23
N ASP A 43 -12.59 -10.35 25.30
CA ASP A 43 -12.76 -9.19 24.40
C ASP A 43 -11.76 -8.06 24.65
N ILE A 44 -11.09 -8.05 25.81
CA ILE A 44 -10.05 -7.06 26.15
C ILE A 44 -8.65 -7.67 26.18
N GLN A 45 -8.49 -8.95 25.84
CA GLN A 45 -7.23 -9.70 25.94
C GLN A 45 -6.03 -8.96 25.33
N HIS A 46 -6.29 -8.15 24.31
CA HIS A 46 -5.28 -7.48 23.50
C HIS A 46 -5.38 -5.95 23.50
N CYS A 47 -6.29 -5.39 24.29
CA CYS A 47 -6.52 -3.95 24.34
C CYS A 47 -6.79 -3.53 25.77
N PHE A 48 -5.73 -3.33 26.55
CA PHE A 48 -5.85 -2.91 27.94
C PHE A 48 -4.59 -2.24 28.47
N ARG A 49 -4.78 -1.34 29.43
CA ARG A 49 -3.73 -0.74 30.25
C ARG A 49 -4.07 -0.92 31.71
N ILE A 50 -3.17 -1.56 32.46
CA ILE A 50 -3.34 -1.75 33.91
C ILE A 50 -2.77 -0.53 34.65
N GLU A 51 -3.54 0.01 35.59
CA GLU A 51 -3.15 1.18 36.38
C GLU A 51 -3.09 0.86 37.88
N PRO A 52 -1.97 0.35 38.43
CA PRO A 52 -1.94 -0.01 39.86
C PRO A 52 -2.14 1.15 40.83
N GLY A 53 -1.88 2.40 40.40
CA GLY A 53 -2.15 3.60 41.20
C GLY A 53 -3.61 4.02 41.28
N LYS A 54 -4.46 3.51 40.37
CA LYS A 54 -5.91 3.67 40.34
C LYS A 54 -6.49 2.30 39.99
N PRO A 55 -6.94 1.47 40.95
CA PRO A 55 -7.20 0.04 40.73
C PRO A 55 -8.32 -0.23 39.70
N GLN A 56 -7.97 -0.10 38.42
CA GLN A 56 -8.86 -0.10 37.26
C GLN A 56 -8.10 -0.61 36.02
N ILE A 57 -8.87 -1.11 35.06
CA ILE A 57 -8.43 -1.43 33.72
C ILE A 57 -8.84 -0.28 32.81
N THR A 58 -7.88 0.29 32.08
CA THR A 58 -8.18 1.30 31.07
C THR A 58 -8.20 0.66 29.68
N LEU A 59 -9.27 0.87 28.91
CA LEU A 59 -9.43 0.41 27.53
C LEU A 59 -9.40 1.62 26.60
N GLN A 60 -8.67 1.54 25.50
CA GLN A 60 -8.63 2.56 24.45
C GLN A 60 -9.33 2.02 23.21
N ARG A 61 -10.58 2.42 22.97
CA ARG A 61 -11.42 1.83 21.91
C ARG A 61 -12.34 2.87 21.26
N GLU A 62 -12.62 2.67 19.96
CA GLU A 62 -13.63 3.45 19.23
C GLU A 62 -15.06 2.91 19.41
N ASP A 63 -15.19 1.60 19.65
CA ASP A 63 -16.50 0.96 19.72
C ASP A 63 -17.15 1.27 21.07
N ASN A 64 -18.44 1.57 21.05
CA ASN A 64 -19.22 1.90 22.25
C ASN A 64 -19.79 0.66 22.97
N GLU A 65 -19.31 -0.53 22.63
CA GLU A 65 -19.78 -1.80 23.18
C GLU A 65 -18.61 -2.64 23.71
N LEU A 66 -18.78 -3.20 24.90
CA LEU A 66 -17.86 -4.14 25.53
C LEU A 66 -18.60 -5.46 25.81
N ARG A 67 -18.05 -6.58 25.33
CA ARG A 67 -18.58 -7.90 25.68
C ARG A 67 -18.00 -8.37 27.01
N ILE A 68 -18.85 -8.89 27.89
CA ILE A 68 -18.50 -9.25 29.28
C ILE A 68 -18.89 -10.69 29.66
N ALA A 69 -19.39 -11.48 28.71
CA ALA A 69 -19.63 -12.92 28.86
C ALA A 69 -19.46 -13.68 27.54
N GLU A 70 -19.13 -14.97 27.64
CA GLU A 70 -18.91 -15.88 26.51
C GLU A 70 -20.16 -15.99 25.62
N SER A 71 -21.34 -16.13 26.23
CA SER A 71 -22.62 -16.31 25.52
C SER A 71 -23.72 -15.43 26.13
N GLY A 72 -24.78 -15.19 25.34
CA GLY A 72 -25.87 -14.29 25.69
C GLY A 72 -25.95 -13.06 24.79
N SER A 73 -27.07 -12.36 24.88
CA SER A 73 -27.40 -11.19 24.04
C SER A 73 -27.96 -10.01 24.84
N GLN A 74 -28.06 -10.14 26.17
CA GLN A 74 -28.63 -9.12 27.01
C GLN A 74 -27.63 -7.97 27.18
N VAL A 75 -28.07 -6.75 26.84
CA VAL A 75 -27.22 -5.54 26.82
C VAL A 75 -27.58 -4.66 28.01
N CYS A 76 -26.56 -4.24 28.77
CA CYS A 76 -26.67 -3.17 29.75
C CYS A 76 -26.38 -1.84 29.05
N ILE A 77 -27.33 -0.91 29.08
CA ILE A 77 -27.12 0.46 28.58
C ILE A 77 -26.58 1.27 29.76
N LEU A 78 -25.36 1.81 29.60
CA LEU A 78 -24.71 2.64 30.59
C LEU A 78 -25.12 4.11 30.36
N ASP A 79 -25.91 4.65 31.28
CA ASP A 79 -26.43 6.02 31.27
C ASP A 79 -25.92 6.89 32.44
N GLU A 80 -25.27 6.29 33.44
CA GLU A 80 -24.62 6.98 34.56
C GLU A 80 -23.16 6.54 34.77
N GLU A 81 -22.30 7.48 35.19
CA GLU A 81 -20.90 7.19 35.56
C GLU A 81 -20.83 6.31 36.82
N ASN A 82 -19.86 5.39 36.86
CA ASN A 82 -19.64 4.43 37.93
C ASN A 82 -20.76 3.40 38.14
N GLY A 83 -21.49 3.05 37.08
CA GLY A 83 -22.48 1.97 37.14
C GLY A 83 -21.87 0.61 37.52
N ASP A 84 -22.56 -0.11 38.41
CA ASP A 84 -22.23 -1.50 38.78
C ASP A 84 -23.02 -2.47 37.88
N ILE A 85 -22.30 -3.29 37.12
CA ILE A 85 -22.87 -4.17 36.08
C ILE A 85 -22.70 -5.63 36.51
N ASP A 86 -23.80 -6.34 36.71
CA ASP A 86 -23.77 -7.76 37.07
C ASP A 86 -23.46 -8.65 35.86
N CYS A 87 -22.30 -9.31 35.90
CA CYS A 87 -21.83 -10.23 34.85
C CYS A 87 -22.72 -11.47 34.69
N GLN A 88 -23.58 -11.80 35.66
CA GLN A 88 -24.52 -12.92 35.53
C GLN A 88 -25.76 -12.56 34.71
N HIS A 89 -26.08 -11.26 34.60
CA HIS A 89 -27.31 -10.79 33.96
C HIS A 89 -27.09 -10.24 32.55
N TYR A 90 -25.92 -9.66 32.29
CA TYR A 90 -25.62 -8.99 31.02
C TYR A 90 -24.45 -9.64 30.31
N ALA A 91 -24.56 -9.72 28.98
CA ALA A 91 -23.50 -10.22 28.11
C ALA A 91 -22.71 -9.09 27.43
N LEU A 92 -23.33 -7.92 27.27
CA LEU A 92 -22.79 -6.75 26.62
C LEU A 92 -23.03 -5.50 27.46
N VAL A 93 -22.11 -4.56 27.40
CA VAL A 93 -22.23 -3.22 27.97
C VAL A 93 -22.17 -2.24 26.82
N ASN A 94 -23.23 -1.49 26.58
CA ASN A 94 -23.26 -0.39 25.61
C ASN A 94 -23.17 0.93 26.38
N PHE A 95 -22.13 1.71 26.12
CA PHE A 95 -21.85 2.99 26.77
C PHE A 95 -21.92 4.18 25.79
N GLU A 96 -22.63 4.01 24.67
CA GLU A 96 -22.82 5.06 23.66
C GLU A 96 -23.49 6.31 24.23
N THR A 97 -24.48 6.13 25.11
CA THR A 97 -25.15 7.24 25.79
C THR A 97 -24.16 8.08 26.60
N LEU A 98 -23.27 7.40 27.35
CA LEU A 98 -22.26 8.06 28.17
C LEU A 98 -21.16 8.72 27.33
N ALA A 99 -20.70 8.05 26.27
CA ALA A 99 -19.68 8.56 25.36
C ALA A 99 -20.10 9.86 24.66
N ASN A 100 -21.41 10.06 24.46
CA ASN A 100 -21.95 11.30 23.90
C ASN A 100 -22.12 12.43 24.93
N GLN A 101 -22.07 12.12 26.23
CA GLN A 101 -22.41 13.05 27.32
C GLN A 101 -21.20 13.43 28.20
N SER A 102 -20.20 12.56 28.31
CA SER A 102 -19.02 12.74 29.17
C SER A 102 -17.75 12.28 28.46
N ASP A 103 -16.65 12.99 28.72
CA ASP A 103 -15.30 12.58 28.31
C ASP A 103 -14.74 11.44 29.18
N LEU A 104 -15.42 11.12 30.29
CA LEU A 104 -15.02 10.09 31.25
C LEU A 104 -16.06 8.98 31.29
N ILE A 105 -15.68 7.78 30.84
CA ILE A 105 -16.55 6.61 30.88
C ILE A 105 -15.97 5.61 31.87
N GLN A 106 -16.56 5.53 33.06
CA GLN A 106 -16.14 4.61 34.11
C GLN A 106 -17.30 3.74 34.57
N PHE A 107 -17.05 2.45 34.76
CA PHE A 107 -18.03 1.50 35.29
C PHE A 107 -17.32 0.34 36.00
N LYS A 108 -18.07 -0.49 36.72
CA LYS A 108 -17.55 -1.68 37.39
C LYS A 108 -18.30 -2.92 36.95
N LEU A 109 -17.56 -3.98 36.67
CA LEU A 109 -18.13 -5.31 36.53
C LEU A 109 -18.18 -5.96 37.90
N VAL A 110 -19.34 -6.52 38.25
CA VAL A 110 -19.61 -7.20 39.52
C VAL A 110 -19.87 -8.68 39.23
N SER A 111 -19.13 -9.55 39.93
CA SER A 111 -19.28 -11.00 39.84
C SER A 111 -19.18 -11.60 41.24
N GLY A 112 -20.34 -11.85 41.85
CA GLY A 112 -20.45 -12.23 43.26
C GLY A 112 -19.99 -11.07 44.17
N ASP A 113 -19.04 -11.34 45.07
CA ASP A 113 -18.53 -10.36 46.03
C ASP A 113 -17.35 -9.52 45.49
N SER A 114 -16.89 -9.78 44.26
CA SER A 114 -15.76 -9.04 43.68
C SER A 114 -16.21 -8.06 42.59
N CYS A 115 -15.49 -6.94 42.52
CA CYS A 115 -15.70 -5.90 41.53
C CYS A 115 -14.41 -5.61 40.75
N LEU A 116 -14.54 -5.32 39.47
CA LEU A 116 -13.44 -4.92 38.59
C LEU A 116 -13.79 -3.61 37.89
N ALA A 117 -13.02 -2.56 38.16
CA ALA A 117 -13.28 -1.23 37.60
C ALA A 117 -12.68 -1.07 36.20
N PHE A 118 -13.42 -0.40 35.33
CA PHE A 118 -13.08 -0.09 33.95
C PHE A 118 -13.11 1.42 33.71
N ASN A 119 -12.23 1.87 32.84
CA ASN A 119 -12.18 3.22 32.31
C ASN A 119 -12.05 3.14 30.79
N ILE A 120 -12.97 3.73 30.04
CA ILE A 120 -12.85 3.83 28.58
C ILE A 120 -12.27 5.20 28.26
N GLU A 121 -11.13 5.19 27.59
CA GLU A 121 -10.57 6.36 26.92
C GLU A 121 -10.98 6.29 25.45
N GLY A 122 -11.40 7.44 24.90
CA GLY A 122 -11.56 7.56 23.45
C GLY A 122 -10.26 7.21 22.73
N PRO A 123 -10.30 6.97 21.41
CA PRO A 123 -9.09 6.72 20.64
C PRO A 123 -8.11 7.87 20.92
N GLY A 124 -6.91 7.52 21.39
CA GLY A 124 -5.81 8.48 21.44
C GLY A 124 -5.58 9.04 20.04
N ALA A 125 -4.85 10.17 19.93
CA ALA A 125 -4.42 10.63 18.61
C ALA A 125 -3.75 9.45 17.89
N GLU A 126 -4.39 8.92 16.84
CA GLU A 126 -3.88 7.77 16.10
C GLU A 126 -2.52 8.19 15.54
N GLU A 127 -1.44 7.71 16.14
CA GLU A 127 -0.15 7.68 15.45
C GLU A 127 -0.36 6.77 14.25
N GLY A 128 -0.36 7.37 13.05
CA GLY A 128 -0.67 6.65 11.82
C GLY A 128 0.23 5.43 11.67
N LEU A 129 -0.35 4.24 11.71
CA LEU A 129 0.38 3.00 11.53
C LEU A 129 0.88 2.90 10.09
N THR A 130 2.19 2.75 9.92
CA THR A 130 2.81 2.55 8.61
C THR A 130 2.85 1.06 8.28
N LEU A 131 2.35 0.68 7.10
CA LEU A 131 2.36 -0.68 6.59
C LEU A 131 3.07 -0.75 5.24
N PRO A 132 3.84 -1.81 4.97
CA PRO A 132 4.28 -2.88 5.88
C PRO A 132 5.07 -2.37 7.08
N LEU A 133 5.05 -3.11 8.20
CA LEU A 133 5.76 -2.71 9.43
C LEU A 133 7.24 -2.45 9.22
N LEU A 134 7.89 -3.13 8.27
CA LEU A 134 9.30 -2.91 7.93
C LEU A 134 9.63 -1.44 7.62
N PHE A 135 8.66 -0.67 7.11
CA PHE A 135 8.84 0.74 6.75
C PHE A 135 8.39 1.71 7.86
N ASP A 136 7.95 1.21 9.01
CA ASP A 136 7.65 2.03 10.19
C ASP A 136 8.95 2.38 10.93
N GLN A 137 9.62 3.43 10.45
CA GLN A 137 10.88 3.93 11.01
C GLN A 137 10.76 4.32 12.50
N SER A 138 9.57 4.70 12.98
CA SER A 138 9.36 5.07 14.38
C SER A 138 9.59 3.88 15.33
N ARG A 139 9.43 2.66 14.82
CA ARG A 139 9.57 1.39 15.55
C ARG A 139 10.87 0.67 15.23
N PHE A 140 11.90 1.36 14.74
CA PHE A 140 13.19 0.79 14.31
C PHE A 140 13.74 -0.30 15.26
N ASN A 141 13.75 -0.04 16.57
CA ASN A 141 14.27 -0.95 17.60
C ASN A 141 13.48 -2.26 17.76
N LYS A 142 12.26 -2.33 17.23
CA LYS A 142 11.37 -3.50 17.24
C LYS A 142 11.28 -4.20 15.87
N LEU A 143 11.71 -3.55 14.78
CA LEU A 143 11.60 -4.11 13.43
C LEU A 143 12.30 -5.47 13.26
N PHE A 144 13.34 -5.73 14.03
CA PHE A 144 14.19 -6.91 13.91
C PHE A 144 14.10 -7.86 15.12
N LYS A 145 13.02 -7.77 15.90
CA LYS A 145 12.80 -8.60 17.09
C LYS A 145 11.42 -9.23 17.07
N GLU A 146 11.32 -10.47 17.53
CA GLU A 146 10.05 -11.24 17.59
C GLU A 146 8.90 -10.51 18.31
N ASP A 147 9.21 -9.77 19.39
CA ASP A 147 8.23 -8.99 20.13
C ASP A 147 7.74 -7.72 19.39
N GLY A 148 8.33 -7.42 18.23
CA GLY A 148 7.90 -6.37 17.33
C GLY A 148 6.74 -6.74 16.40
N ASN A 149 6.39 -8.03 16.32
CA ASN A 149 5.27 -8.54 15.51
C ASN A 149 3.95 -7.85 15.89
N ALA A 150 3.16 -7.46 14.89
CA ALA A 150 1.75 -7.16 15.08
C ALA A 150 0.91 -8.40 14.78
N SER A 151 -0.25 -8.51 15.43
CA SER A 151 -1.21 -9.60 15.17
C SER A 151 -2.44 -9.10 14.44
N TRP A 152 -3.08 -10.00 13.68
CA TRP A 152 -4.28 -9.69 12.92
C TRP A 152 -5.52 -10.29 13.58
N ASN A 153 -6.42 -9.42 14.03
CA ASN A 153 -7.73 -9.82 14.52
C ASN A 153 -8.64 -10.15 13.33
N ARG A 154 -8.71 -11.43 12.97
CA ARG A 154 -9.53 -11.94 11.84
C ARG A 154 -11.03 -11.65 11.98
N LEU A 155 -11.54 -11.62 13.22
CA LEU A 155 -12.97 -11.39 13.47
C LEU A 155 -13.35 -9.92 13.29
N LYS A 156 -12.52 -9.00 13.78
CA LYS A 156 -12.77 -7.55 13.74
C LYS A 156 -12.17 -6.87 12.50
N GLY A 157 -11.25 -7.54 11.79
CA GLY A 157 -10.48 -6.94 10.70
C GLY A 157 -9.58 -5.80 11.18
N ARG A 158 -8.95 -5.96 12.36
CA ARG A 158 -8.12 -4.94 13.02
C ARG A 158 -6.72 -5.45 13.29
N ILE A 159 -5.75 -4.54 13.31
CA ILE A 159 -4.37 -4.85 13.72
C ILE A 159 -4.27 -4.69 15.23
N ILE A 160 -3.61 -5.63 15.90
CA ILE A 160 -3.26 -5.53 17.31
C ILE A 160 -1.75 -5.32 17.37
N LEU A 161 -1.33 -4.18 17.91
CA LEU A 161 0.07 -3.82 18.06
C LEU A 161 0.30 -3.19 19.43
N ASP A 162 1.30 -3.68 20.17
CA ASP A 162 1.65 -3.16 21.50
C ASP A 162 0.43 -3.05 22.46
N ASN A 163 -0.47 -4.04 22.40
CA ASN A 163 -1.76 -4.09 23.10
C ASN A 163 -2.73 -2.93 22.78
N THR A 164 -2.64 -2.41 21.56
CA THR A 164 -3.55 -1.40 21.01
C THR A 164 -4.18 -1.94 19.74
N GLU A 165 -5.50 -1.79 19.58
CA GLU A 165 -6.20 -2.12 18.35
C GLU A 165 -6.17 -0.93 17.39
N HIS A 166 -5.66 -1.14 16.18
CA HIS A 166 -5.64 -0.16 15.11
C HIS A 166 -6.63 -0.53 14.02
N LYS A 167 -7.45 0.44 13.62
CA LYS A 167 -8.36 0.30 12.50
C LYS A 167 -7.61 0.50 11.19
N VAL A 168 -7.99 -0.29 10.19
CA VAL A 168 -7.44 -0.20 8.85
C VAL A 168 -8.61 -0.11 7.88
N VAL A 169 -8.55 0.79 6.91
CA VAL A 169 -9.63 1.06 5.96
C VAL A 169 -9.16 1.02 4.51
N GLY A 170 -10.09 0.78 3.59
CA GLY A 170 -9.83 0.82 2.15
C GLY A 170 -8.89 -0.30 1.67
N VAL A 171 -7.99 0.04 0.75
CA VAL A 171 -7.07 -0.90 0.09
C VAL A 171 -6.19 -1.64 1.12
N ARG A 172 -5.71 -0.97 2.16
CA ARG A 172 -4.91 -1.62 3.22
C ARG A 172 -5.65 -2.78 3.88
N GLN A 173 -6.93 -2.58 4.21
CA GLN A 173 -7.74 -3.62 4.84
C GLN A 173 -7.97 -4.81 3.90
N GLN A 174 -8.22 -4.52 2.61
CA GLN A 174 -8.40 -5.54 1.58
C GLN A 174 -7.14 -6.40 1.41
N LEU A 175 -5.96 -5.78 1.36
CA LEU A 175 -4.68 -6.49 1.23
C LEU A 175 -4.37 -7.35 2.46
N LEU A 176 -4.63 -6.86 3.68
CA LEU A 176 -4.45 -7.67 4.90
C LEU A 176 -5.45 -8.83 4.98
N ALA A 177 -6.70 -8.62 4.53
CA ALA A 177 -7.68 -9.70 4.45
C ALA A 177 -7.25 -10.77 3.43
N LEU A 178 -6.66 -10.36 2.31
CA LEU A 178 -6.09 -11.26 1.32
C LEU A 178 -4.90 -12.04 1.87
N GLU A 179 -3.95 -11.37 2.54
CA GLU A 179 -2.84 -12.03 3.24
C GLU A 179 -3.34 -13.06 4.26
N ALA A 180 -4.36 -12.69 5.06
CA ALA A 180 -4.97 -13.61 6.02
C ALA A 180 -5.58 -14.82 5.32
N SER A 181 -6.28 -14.63 4.20
CA SER A 181 -6.82 -15.73 3.39
C SER A 181 -5.74 -16.67 2.88
N LEU A 182 -4.64 -16.12 2.34
CA LEU A 182 -3.50 -16.92 1.85
C LEU A 182 -2.86 -17.72 2.99
N VAL A 183 -2.67 -17.12 4.16
CA VAL A 183 -2.08 -17.78 5.33
C VAL A 183 -2.99 -18.86 5.91
N ASP A 184 -4.28 -18.56 6.07
CA ASP A 184 -5.25 -19.45 6.71
C ASP A 184 -5.55 -20.68 5.83
N GLN A 185 -5.63 -20.47 4.52
CA GLN A 185 -5.88 -21.53 3.54
C GLN A 185 -4.59 -22.17 3.01
N ARG A 186 -3.41 -21.68 3.42
CA ARG A 186 -2.10 -22.16 2.99
C ARG A 186 -1.93 -22.15 1.47
N LEU A 187 -2.27 -21.00 0.87
CA LEU A 187 -2.20 -20.76 -0.56
C LEU A 187 -0.92 -20.00 -0.90
N LEU A 188 -0.28 -20.43 -1.97
CA LEU A 188 0.88 -19.79 -2.58
C LEU A 188 0.48 -18.72 -3.61
N GLY A 189 -0.78 -18.66 -4.04
CA GLY A 189 -1.27 -17.72 -5.03
C GLY A 189 -2.70 -18.03 -5.49
N THR A 190 -3.24 -17.17 -6.36
CA THR A 190 -4.56 -17.30 -6.99
C THR A 190 -4.47 -17.03 -8.50
N GLY A 191 -5.10 -17.88 -9.30
CA GLY A 191 -5.19 -17.76 -10.76
C GLY A 191 -6.40 -16.95 -11.22
N ASP A 192 -6.44 -16.66 -12.52
CA ASP A 192 -7.45 -15.80 -13.17
C ASP A 192 -8.88 -16.35 -13.11
N ASP A 193 -9.01 -17.67 -12.96
CA ASP A 193 -10.27 -18.43 -12.96
C ASP A 193 -10.74 -18.81 -11.54
N ASP A 194 -10.34 -18.02 -10.55
CA ASP A 194 -10.47 -18.33 -9.11
C ASP A 194 -9.77 -19.65 -8.72
N SER A 195 -8.87 -20.19 -9.56
CA SER A 195 -8.08 -21.36 -9.18
C SER A 195 -7.10 -21.00 -8.08
N ALA A 196 -7.01 -21.84 -7.06
CA ALA A 196 -6.05 -21.66 -5.97
C ALA A 196 -4.73 -22.37 -6.32
N PHE A 197 -3.59 -21.79 -5.95
CA PHE A 197 -2.32 -22.50 -5.88
C PHE A 197 -2.10 -22.96 -4.44
N ALA A 198 -2.47 -24.20 -4.15
CA ALA A 198 -2.33 -24.76 -2.81
C ALA A 198 -0.89 -25.21 -2.55
N LEU A 199 -0.42 -25.04 -1.32
CA LEU A 199 0.92 -25.49 -0.92
C LEU A 199 1.15 -26.99 -1.18
N ASP A 200 0.12 -27.82 -0.99
CA ASP A 200 0.19 -29.28 -1.17
C ASP A 200 0.56 -29.69 -2.61
N GLU A 201 0.36 -28.82 -3.61
CA GLU A 201 0.78 -29.05 -4.99
C GLU A 201 2.31 -29.19 -5.11
N LEU A 202 3.08 -28.58 -4.19
CA LEU A 202 4.54 -28.66 -4.20
C LEU A 202 5.08 -29.97 -3.62
N VAL A 203 4.31 -30.72 -2.82
CA VAL A 203 4.80 -31.89 -2.06
C VAL A 203 5.47 -32.92 -2.97
N ALA A 204 4.86 -33.20 -4.12
CA ALA A 204 5.33 -34.24 -5.04
C ALA A 204 6.46 -33.76 -5.97
N ILE A 205 6.55 -32.44 -6.23
CA ILE A 205 7.38 -31.87 -7.30
C ILE A 205 8.61 -31.16 -6.71
N HIS A 206 8.42 -30.38 -5.64
CA HIS A 206 9.45 -29.60 -4.97
C HIS A 206 9.34 -29.76 -3.44
N PRO A 207 9.68 -30.94 -2.87
CA PRO A 207 9.47 -31.24 -1.45
C PRO A 207 10.26 -30.31 -0.51
N ASP A 208 11.45 -29.86 -0.90
CA ASP A 208 12.24 -28.94 -0.08
C ASP A 208 11.59 -27.54 -0.04
N LEU A 209 11.08 -27.06 -1.17
CA LEU A 209 10.35 -25.80 -1.26
C LEU A 209 9.01 -25.86 -0.50
N TYR A 210 8.32 -27.01 -0.57
CA TYR A 210 7.13 -27.28 0.24
C TYR A 210 7.45 -27.11 1.73
N ASN A 211 8.51 -27.76 2.23
CA ASN A 211 8.90 -27.68 3.64
C ASN A 211 9.26 -26.25 4.05
N ALA A 212 9.92 -25.49 3.17
CA ALA A 212 10.28 -24.10 3.45
C ALA A 212 9.04 -23.20 3.63
N TYR A 213 8.05 -23.31 2.73
CA TYR A 213 6.79 -22.57 2.87
C TYR A 213 5.91 -23.09 4.02
N ASP A 214 5.88 -24.40 4.27
CA ASP A 214 5.18 -25.02 5.41
C ASP A 214 5.63 -24.39 6.73
N GLN A 215 6.93 -24.27 6.94
CA GLN A 215 7.49 -23.61 8.12
C GLN A 215 7.13 -22.12 8.21
N LEU A 216 7.13 -21.41 7.08
CA LEU A 216 6.72 -19.99 7.03
C LEU A 216 5.24 -19.80 7.41
N PHE A 217 4.33 -20.63 6.87
CA PHE A 217 2.91 -20.56 7.24
C PHE A 217 2.68 -20.92 8.71
N LEU A 218 3.36 -21.94 9.22
CA LEU A 218 3.30 -22.29 10.63
C LEU A 218 3.80 -21.15 11.52
N TYR A 219 4.84 -20.43 11.09
CA TYR A 219 5.32 -19.24 11.79
C TYR A 219 4.24 -18.15 11.87
N TYR A 220 3.59 -17.82 10.75
CA TYR A 220 2.51 -16.82 10.74
C TYR A 220 1.34 -17.22 11.65
N GLN A 221 0.93 -18.49 11.61
CA GLN A 221 -0.14 -19.02 12.44
C GLN A 221 0.23 -19.00 13.93
N ARG A 222 1.44 -19.42 14.28
CA ARG A 222 1.97 -19.43 15.66
C ARG A 222 2.04 -18.02 16.25
N CYS A 223 2.52 -17.05 15.47
CA CYS A 223 2.69 -15.68 15.91
C CYS A 223 1.41 -14.83 15.73
N GLY A 224 0.35 -15.37 15.13
CA GLY A 224 -0.89 -14.65 14.84
C GLY A 224 -0.70 -13.45 13.90
N THR A 225 0.36 -13.45 13.11
CA THR A 225 0.80 -12.32 12.27
C THR A 225 0.55 -12.60 10.78
N LEU A 226 0.85 -11.61 9.94
CA LEU A 226 0.73 -11.63 8.48
C LEU A 226 2.04 -11.12 7.86
N PRO A 227 2.32 -11.41 6.57
CA PRO A 227 3.52 -10.92 5.90
C PRO A 227 3.77 -9.41 6.06
N SER A 228 2.73 -8.58 6.00
CA SER A 228 2.86 -7.11 6.17
C SER A 228 2.94 -6.64 7.63
N LEU A 229 2.66 -7.54 8.58
CA LEU A 229 2.58 -7.29 10.03
C LEU A 229 3.73 -7.94 10.82
N VAL A 230 4.63 -8.64 10.12
CA VAL A 230 5.73 -9.36 10.73
C VAL A 230 6.93 -8.46 10.95
N SER A 231 7.59 -8.64 12.08
CA SER A 231 8.93 -8.14 12.32
C SER A 231 9.94 -9.04 11.61
N TRP A 232 10.98 -8.45 11.04
CA TRP A 232 12.05 -9.18 10.38
C TRP A 232 13.09 -9.66 11.40
N SER A 233 12.63 -10.48 12.35
CA SER A 233 13.47 -11.12 13.35
C SER A 233 14.51 -12.06 12.73
N ALA A 234 15.48 -12.51 13.53
CA ALA A 234 16.43 -13.52 13.09
C ALA A 234 15.76 -14.85 12.68
N GLU A 235 14.69 -15.27 13.36
CA GLU A 235 13.95 -16.49 13.00
C GLU A 235 13.22 -16.31 11.67
N TYR A 236 12.52 -15.20 11.49
CA TYR A 236 11.82 -14.89 10.26
C TYR A 236 12.79 -14.76 9.07
N CYS A 237 13.90 -14.05 9.25
CA CYS A 237 14.95 -13.95 8.22
C CYS A 237 15.51 -15.32 7.82
N ALA A 238 15.66 -16.25 8.76
CA ALA A 238 16.12 -17.60 8.46
C ALA A 238 15.10 -18.40 7.63
N LEU A 239 13.80 -18.28 7.95
CA LEU A 239 12.72 -18.89 7.18
C LEU A 239 12.68 -18.35 5.74
N VAL A 240 12.74 -17.02 5.58
CA VAL A 240 12.75 -16.37 4.27
C VAL A 240 14.00 -16.76 3.47
N SER A 241 15.17 -16.78 4.09
CA SER A 241 16.42 -17.22 3.47
C SER A 241 16.36 -18.67 2.96
N HIS A 242 15.74 -19.56 3.73
CA HIS A 242 15.54 -20.95 3.34
C HIS A 242 14.62 -21.06 2.11
N ILE A 243 13.54 -20.28 2.05
CA ILE A 243 12.65 -20.20 0.88
C ILE A 243 13.40 -19.72 -0.35
N VAL A 244 14.13 -18.60 -0.25
CA VAL A 244 14.86 -18.02 -1.38
C VAL A 244 15.87 -19.02 -1.93
N THR A 245 16.61 -19.70 -1.05
CA THR A 245 17.62 -20.69 -1.42
C THR A 245 16.99 -21.92 -2.11
N THR A 246 15.90 -22.47 -1.55
CA THR A 246 15.23 -23.66 -2.11
C THR A 246 14.52 -23.34 -3.42
N PHE A 247 13.94 -22.14 -3.56
CA PHE A 247 13.34 -21.67 -4.79
C PHE A 247 14.38 -21.48 -5.89
N GLU A 248 15.53 -20.85 -5.58
CA GLU A 248 16.63 -20.70 -6.52
C GLU A 248 17.14 -22.07 -7.01
N GLN A 249 17.29 -23.04 -6.10
CA GLN A 249 17.68 -24.41 -6.45
C GLN A 249 16.65 -25.07 -7.38
N ALA A 250 15.35 -24.88 -7.13
CA ALA A 250 14.29 -25.39 -8.00
C ALA A 250 14.37 -24.76 -9.40
N LEU A 251 14.64 -23.46 -9.51
CA LEU A 251 14.82 -22.78 -10.79
C LEU A 251 16.07 -23.28 -11.54
N GLN A 252 17.17 -23.53 -10.84
CA GLN A 252 18.42 -24.03 -11.45
C GLN A 252 18.28 -25.45 -12.03
N GLN A 253 17.27 -26.22 -11.61
CA GLN A 253 16.95 -27.54 -12.16
C GLN A 253 16.19 -27.47 -13.49
N ILE A 254 15.64 -26.32 -13.85
CA ILE A 254 14.93 -26.11 -15.11
C ILE A 254 15.96 -26.08 -16.25
N GLU A 255 15.83 -26.99 -17.21
CA GLU A 255 16.73 -27.04 -18.35
C GLU A 255 16.54 -25.82 -19.25
N LEU A 256 17.64 -25.15 -19.58
CA LEU A 256 17.63 -24.01 -20.47
C LEU A 256 17.37 -24.43 -21.93
N SER A 257 16.82 -23.51 -22.72
CA SER A 257 16.60 -23.67 -24.18
C SER A 257 15.55 -24.72 -24.57
N ARG A 258 14.58 -25.00 -23.70
CA ARG A 258 13.35 -25.73 -24.03
C ARG A 258 12.11 -25.00 -23.52
N ALA A 259 10.94 -25.37 -24.04
CA ALA A 259 9.68 -24.92 -23.48
C ALA A 259 9.50 -25.46 -22.05
N LEU A 260 8.94 -24.63 -21.17
CA LEU A 260 8.61 -25.05 -19.81
C LEU A 260 7.45 -26.05 -19.83
N THR A 261 7.60 -27.08 -19.00
CA THR A 261 6.51 -28.02 -18.71
C THR A 261 5.41 -27.32 -17.91
N ALA A 262 4.21 -27.90 -17.86
CA ALA A 262 3.12 -27.36 -17.06
C ALA A 262 3.48 -27.21 -15.56
N GLN A 263 4.32 -28.10 -15.04
CA GLN A 263 4.80 -28.04 -13.65
C GLN A 263 5.78 -26.89 -13.43
N GLU A 264 6.72 -26.68 -14.35
CA GLU A 264 7.67 -25.57 -14.27
C GLU A 264 6.97 -24.22 -14.46
N LYS A 265 5.97 -24.14 -15.37
CA LYS A 265 5.11 -22.98 -15.47
C LYS A 265 4.36 -22.73 -14.17
N ARG A 266 3.80 -23.77 -13.55
CA ARG A 266 3.11 -23.64 -12.26
C ARG A 266 4.03 -23.11 -11.16
N LEU A 267 5.29 -23.54 -11.12
CA LEU A 267 6.30 -22.99 -10.18
C LEU A 267 6.49 -21.48 -10.35
N LEU A 268 6.46 -20.96 -11.58
CA LEU A 268 6.60 -19.52 -11.86
C LEU A 268 5.38 -18.69 -11.41
N HIS A 269 4.22 -19.31 -11.18
CA HIS A 269 3.03 -18.63 -10.66
C HIS A 269 3.05 -18.49 -9.13
N LEU A 270 4.14 -18.89 -8.46
CA LEU A 270 4.25 -18.81 -7.02
C LEU A 270 4.23 -17.35 -6.56
N GLY A 271 3.28 -17.02 -5.70
CA GLY A 271 3.11 -15.69 -5.14
C GLY A 271 2.32 -14.73 -6.04
N ILE A 272 1.84 -15.19 -7.20
CA ILE A 272 0.95 -14.40 -8.06
C ILE A 272 -0.48 -14.52 -7.55
N CYS A 273 -1.18 -13.40 -7.42
CA CYS A 273 -2.57 -13.35 -7.00
C CYS A 273 -3.38 -12.49 -7.97
N ASN A 274 -4.54 -12.98 -8.36
CA ASN A 274 -5.53 -12.23 -9.12
C ASN A 274 -6.67 -11.79 -8.21
N VAL A 275 -6.92 -10.48 -8.16
CA VAL A 275 -7.99 -9.87 -7.36
C VAL A 275 -8.64 -8.75 -8.15
N ASP A 276 -9.97 -8.77 -8.28
CA ASP A 276 -10.75 -7.74 -8.98
C ASP A 276 -10.26 -7.46 -10.42
N SER A 277 -9.80 -8.49 -11.15
CA SER A 277 -9.17 -8.38 -12.48
C SER A 277 -7.81 -7.69 -12.52
N HIS A 278 -7.14 -7.57 -11.38
CA HIS A 278 -5.75 -7.11 -11.27
C HIS A 278 -4.84 -8.27 -10.86
N GLU A 279 -3.82 -8.52 -11.68
CA GLU A 279 -2.73 -9.45 -11.35
C GLU A 279 -1.71 -8.75 -10.45
N ARG A 280 -1.28 -9.42 -9.39
CA ARG A 280 -0.37 -8.88 -8.37
C ARG A 280 0.67 -9.89 -7.93
N LEU A 281 1.88 -9.43 -7.66
CA LEU A 281 2.83 -10.16 -6.83
C LEU A 281 2.48 -9.91 -5.36
N SER A 282 2.29 -10.99 -4.61
CA SER A 282 2.02 -10.97 -3.18
C SER A 282 3.30 -10.86 -2.35
N PRO A 283 3.19 -10.53 -1.05
CA PRO A 283 4.29 -10.63 -0.09
C PRO A 283 4.92 -12.02 0.03
N LEU A 284 4.23 -13.06 -0.43
CA LEU A 284 4.73 -14.45 -0.46
C LEU A 284 5.54 -14.75 -1.72
N HIS A 285 5.59 -13.83 -2.69
CA HIS A 285 6.34 -14.03 -3.93
C HIS A 285 7.86 -14.07 -3.65
N PRO A 286 8.62 -15.04 -4.19
CA PRO A 286 10.06 -15.22 -3.88
C PRO A 286 10.90 -13.98 -4.16
N LEU A 287 10.58 -13.23 -5.23
CA LEU A 287 11.26 -11.95 -5.54
C LEU A 287 11.01 -10.88 -4.46
N VAL A 288 9.78 -10.77 -3.95
CA VAL A 288 9.42 -9.81 -2.90
C VAL A 288 10.12 -10.19 -1.60
N LEU A 289 10.12 -11.48 -1.27
CA LEU A 289 10.83 -12.04 -0.12
C LEU A 289 12.34 -11.80 -0.18
N ALA A 290 12.97 -12.10 -1.31
CA ALA A 290 14.41 -11.93 -1.51
C ALA A 290 14.85 -10.46 -1.41
N TYR A 291 14.09 -9.55 -2.02
CA TYR A 291 14.40 -8.12 -1.98
C TYR A 291 14.38 -7.58 -0.54
N HIS A 292 13.32 -7.86 0.21
CA HIS A 292 13.19 -7.34 1.57
C HIS A 292 14.14 -8.05 2.55
N LEU A 293 14.47 -9.33 2.31
CA LEU A 293 15.54 -10.01 3.05
C LEU A 293 16.88 -9.31 2.85
N GLN A 294 17.24 -8.98 1.61
CA GLN A 294 18.48 -8.25 1.29
C GLN A 294 18.49 -6.87 1.95
N LEU A 295 17.36 -6.16 1.94
CA LEU A 295 17.22 -4.86 2.62
C LEU A 295 17.49 -4.99 4.11
N VAL A 296 16.82 -5.93 4.79
CA VAL A 296 16.98 -6.15 6.23
C VAL A 296 18.41 -6.56 6.59
N GLN A 297 18.99 -7.50 5.84
CA GLN A 297 20.37 -7.93 6.07
C GLN A 297 21.35 -6.77 5.91
N THR A 298 21.10 -5.86 4.95
CA THR A 298 21.93 -4.66 4.77
C THR A 298 21.81 -3.70 5.96
N ILE A 299 20.59 -3.49 6.47
CA ILE A 299 20.34 -2.63 7.64
C ILE A 299 21.03 -3.21 8.88
N CYS A 300 20.84 -4.50 9.15
CA CYS A 300 21.44 -5.18 10.30
C CYS A 300 22.97 -5.18 10.22
N ALA A 301 23.54 -5.46 9.03
CA ALA A 301 24.99 -5.44 8.83
C ALA A 301 25.58 -4.04 9.04
N GLU A 302 24.90 -2.97 8.61
CA GLU A 302 25.34 -1.59 8.88
C GLU A 302 25.35 -1.31 10.38
N GLN A 303 24.28 -1.70 11.09
CA GLN A 303 24.17 -1.52 12.52
C GLN A 303 25.28 -2.26 13.29
N GLU A 304 25.55 -3.52 12.93
CA GLU A 304 26.61 -4.33 13.56
C GLU A 304 28.01 -3.78 13.27
N GLN A 305 28.24 -3.27 12.06
CA GLN A 305 29.57 -2.82 11.62
C GLN A 305 29.90 -1.39 12.03
N TYR A 306 28.92 -0.49 12.05
CA TYR A 306 29.13 0.95 12.18
C TYR A 306 28.39 1.59 13.37
N ASP A 307 27.62 0.82 14.15
CA ASP A 307 26.74 1.34 15.23
C ASP A 307 25.83 2.48 14.72
N SER A 308 25.35 2.31 13.49
CA SER A 308 24.56 3.30 12.75
C SER A 308 23.12 2.80 12.56
N ALA A 309 22.17 3.72 12.61
CA ALA A 309 20.76 3.48 12.34
C ALA A 309 20.27 4.37 11.19
N SER A 310 21.03 4.43 10.09
CA SER A 310 20.74 5.34 8.97
C SER A 310 19.32 5.15 8.41
N PHE A 311 18.87 3.89 8.33
CA PHE A 311 17.54 3.53 7.87
C PHE A 311 16.42 4.22 8.64
N ALA A 312 16.56 4.41 9.97
CA ALA A 312 15.56 5.09 10.80
C ALA A 312 15.39 6.59 10.48
N THR A 313 16.35 7.17 9.74
CA THR A 313 16.39 8.61 9.42
C THR A 313 16.33 8.89 7.92
N LEU A 314 16.11 7.86 7.09
CA LEU A 314 16.02 8.03 5.64
C LEU A 314 14.83 8.92 5.27
N PRO A 315 15.02 9.94 4.41
CA PRO A 315 13.91 10.73 3.88
C PRO A 315 12.91 9.87 3.11
N THR A 316 11.63 10.25 3.14
CA THR A 316 10.54 9.55 2.43
C THR A 316 10.86 9.31 0.96
N ILE A 317 11.41 10.29 0.25
CA ILE A 317 11.80 10.18 -1.16
C ILE A 317 12.77 9.02 -1.42
N THR A 318 13.65 8.73 -0.45
CA THR A 318 14.59 7.61 -0.55
C THR A 318 13.91 6.28 -0.23
N LEU A 319 13.04 6.24 0.78
CA LEU A 319 12.23 5.06 1.10
C LEU A 319 11.32 4.66 -0.06
N ASP A 320 10.78 5.65 -0.78
CA ASP A 320 9.92 5.45 -1.95
C ASP A 320 10.64 4.79 -3.12
N ARG A 321 11.98 4.79 -3.11
CA ARG A 321 12.82 4.10 -4.09
C ARG A 321 13.23 2.69 -3.66
N LEU A 322 12.98 2.31 -2.41
CA LEU A 322 13.25 0.96 -1.92
C LEU A 322 12.08 0.04 -2.29
N VAL A 323 11.99 -0.29 -3.59
CA VAL A 323 10.87 -1.04 -4.16
C VAL A 323 11.34 -2.22 -5.01
N VAL A 324 10.63 -3.34 -4.89
CA VAL A 324 10.91 -4.59 -5.61
C VAL A 324 10.76 -4.43 -7.12
N SER A 325 9.79 -3.60 -7.54
CA SER A 325 9.43 -3.43 -8.95
C SER A 325 10.59 -2.98 -9.83
N GLY A 326 11.57 -2.27 -9.28
CA GLY A 326 12.75 -1.82 -10.02
C GLY A 326 13.67 -2.97 -10.48
N LEU A 327 13.61 -4.15 -9.84
CA LEU A 327 14.41 -5.32 -10.24
C LEU A 327 13.91 -5.96 -11.53
N MET A 328 12.60 -5.87 -11.75
CA MET A 328 11.90 -6.46 -12.88
C MET A 328 10.84 -5.47 -13.40
N PRO A 329 11.26 -4.32 -13.96
CA PRO A 329 10.34 -3.23 -14.28
C PRO A 329 9.28 -3.61 -15.31
N PHE A 330 9.62 -4.53 -16.22
CA PHE A 330 8.72 -5.06 -17.23
C PHE A 330 8.69 -6.58 -17.20
N VAL A 331 7.49 -7.15 -17.23
CA VAL A 331 7.23 -8.59 -17.36
C VAL A 331 6.46 -8.85 -18.64
N TYR A 332 6.64 -10.03 -19.23
CA TYR A 332 5.82 -10.47 -20.36
C TYR A 332 4.36 -10.63 -19.93
N HIS A 333 3.43 -10.22 -20.80
CA HIS A 333 1.99 -10.44 -20.61
C HIS A 333 1.40 -11.05 -21.88
N SER A 334 0.72 -12.19 -21.75
CA SER A 334 0.23 -12.98 -22.88
C SER A 334 -0.71 -12.19 -23.81
N GLU A 335 -1.65 -11.42 -23.22
CA GLU A 335 -2.63 -10.62 -23.99
C GLU A 335 -2.15 -9.22 -24.39
N HIS A 336 -1.16 -8.66 -23.70
CA HIS A 336 -0.80 -7.24 -23.75
C HIS A 336 0.67 -7.00 -24.10
N GLU A 337 1.37 -8.05 -24.54
CA GLU A 337 2.81 -8.11 -24.85
C GLU A 337 3.69 -7.94 -23.61
N TYR A 338 3.50 -6.87 -22.84
CA TYR A 338 4.18 -6.65 -21.57
C TYR A 338 3.32 -5.90 -20.56
N ALA A 339 3.70 -6.03 -19.29
CA ALA A 339 3.17 -5.29 -18.16
C ALA A 339 4.29 -4.64 -17.36
N GLN A 340 3.98 -3.51 -16.72
CA GLN A 340 4.88 -2.82 -15.82
C GLN A 340 4.60 -3.24 -14.38
N LEU A 341 5.64 -3.45 -13.58
CA LEU A 341 5.49 -3.68 -12.15
C LEU A 341 5.40 -2.35 -11.40
N GLN A 342 4.36 -2.16 -10.59
CA GLN A 342 4.15 -0.95 -9.79
C GLN A 342 3.86 -1.31 -8.33
N PRO A 343 4.55 -0.74 -7.34
CA PRO A 343 4.25 -1.00 -5.94
C PRO A 343 2.90 -0.40 -5.56
N VAL A 344 2.10 -1.13 -4.78
CA VAL A 344 0.84 -0.59 -4.25
C VAL A 344 1.16 0.45 -3.17
N GLU A 345 0.62 1.67 -3.31
CA GLU A 345 0.94 2.82 -2.44
C GLU A 345 0.66 2.51 -0.96
N GLU A 346 -0.46 1.85 -0.70
CA GLU A 346 -0.92 1.48 0.63
C GLU A 346 -0.09 0.38 1.30
N ASN A 347 0.56 -0.46 0.51
CA ASN A 347 1.36 -1.58 0.97
C ASN A 347 2.36 -2.05 -0.10
N ARG A 348 3.62 -1.64 0.07
CA ARG A 348 4.69 -1.85 -0.92
C ARG A 348 5.19 -3.28 -1.04
N PHE A 349 4.73 -4.22 -0.20
CA PHE A 349 5.00 -5.64 -0.42
C PHE A 349 4.13 -6.20 -1.55
N TRP A 350 2.99 -5.58 -1.83
CA TRP A 350 2.17 -5.91 -2.99
C TRP A 350 2.63 -5.11 -4.21
N ILE A 351 2.79 -5.80 -5.34
CA ILE A 351 3.22 -5.20 -6.61
C ILE A 351 2.14 -5.48 -7.66
N ASP A 352 1.51 -4.43 -8.18
CA ASP A 352 0.59 -4.52 -9.31
C ASP A 352 1.35 -4.86 -10.60
N VAL A 353 0.82 -5.80 -11.36
CA VAL A 353 1.21 -6.10 -12.73
C VAL A 353 0.27 -5.30 -13.64
N VAL A 354 0.73 -4.14 -14.13
CA VAL A 354 -0.09 -3.19 -14.89
C VAL A 354 0.17 -3.37 -16.39
N PRO A 355 -0.76 -3.93 -17.17
CA PRO A 355 -0.54 -4.12 -18.60
C PRO A 355 -0.37 -2.80 -19.34
N GLN A 356 0.41 -2.78 -20.42
CA GLN A 356 0.72 -1.55 -21.19
C GLN A 356 -0.53 -0.72 -21.55
N ARG A 357 -1.62 -1.37 -21.93
CA ARG A 357 -2.87 -0.68 -22.34
C ARG A 357 -3.68 -0.09 -21.18
N GLN A 358 -3.35 -0.47 -19.95
CA GLN A 358 -3.99 0.02 -18.72
C GLN A 358 -3.14 1.04 -17.96
N VAL A 359 -1.93 1.37 -18.43
CA VAL A 359 -1.09 2.39 -17.79
C VAL A 359 -1.86 3.72 -17.77
N SER A 360 -2.30 4.13 -16.59
CA SER A 360 -3.03 5.38 -16.43
C SER A 360 -2.17 6.54 -16.93
N HIS A 361 -2.69 7.27 -17.91
CA HIS A 361 -2.10 8.50 -18.42
C HIS A 361 -2.25 9.69 -17.43
N ASP A 362 -2.58 9.45 -16.14
CA ASP A 362 -2.67 10.51 -15.12
C ASP A 362 -1.35 11.28 -14.95
N TYR A 363 -0.21 10.61 -15.11
CA TYR A 363 1.09 11.29 -15.16
C TYR A 363 1.14 12.34 -16.29
N VAL A 364 0.53 12.05 -17.45
CA VAL A 364 0.49 12.96 -18.59
C VAL A 364 -0.29 14.23 -18.23
N LYS A 365 -1.41 14.11 -17.50
CA LYS A 365 -2.20 15.27 -17.05
C LYS A 365 -1.35 16.21 -16.20
N ARG A 366 -0.63 15.65 -15.22
CA ARG A 366 0.28 16.40 -14.34
C ARG A 366 1.43 17.02 -15.13
N LEU A 367 2.07 16.25 -16.01
CA LEU A 367 3.18 16.70 -16.85
C LEU A 367 2.77 17.91 -17.70
N VAL A 368 1.60 17.86 -18.34
CA VAL A 368 1.08 18.96 -19.17
C VAL A 368 0.92 20.22 -18.32
N LYS A 369 0.21 20.13 -17.19
CA LYS A 369 0.02 21.26 -16.28
C LYS A 369 1.35 21.86 -15.82
N ASP A 370 2.27 21.03 -15.34
CA ASP A 370 3.55 21.46 -14.79
C ASP A 370 4.40 22.15 -15.89
N LYS A 371 4.42 21.61 -17.11
CA LYS A 371 5.14 22.22 -18.25
C LYS A 371 4.53 23.53 -18.73
N LEU A 372 3.22 23.68 -18.66
CA LEU A 372 2.54 24.95 -18.95
C LEU A 372 2.94 26.02 -17.93
N ASN A 373 2.92 25.69 -16.65
CA ASN A 373 3.31 26.60 -15.56
C ASN A 373 4.79 26.99 -15.69
N GLU A 374 5.69 26.02 -15.82
CA GLU A 374 7.14 26.27 -15.97
C GLU A 374 7.43 27.21 -17.16
N PHE A 375 6.79 26.98 -18.30
CA PHE A 375 7.01 27.81 -19.49
C PHE A 375 6.43 29.22 -19.32
N THR A 376 5.21 29.33 -18.80
CA THR A 376 4.53 30.63 -18.66
C THR A 376 5.19 31.50 -17.58
N GLU A 377 5.73 30.89 -16.52
CA GLU A 377 6.56 31.58 -15.53
C GLU A 377 7.90 32.05 -16.11
N ALA A 378 8.63 31.15 -16.79
CA ALA A 378 9.94 31.47 -17.37
C ALA A 378 9.86 32.56 -18.45
N TYR A 379 8.76 32.60 -19.21
CA TYR A 379 8.57 33.50 -20.33
C TYR A 379 7.38 34.45 -20.16
N ALA A 380 7.06 34.86 -18.93
CA ALA A 380 5.91 35.70 -18.61
C ALA A 380 5.77 36.96 -19.48
N ARG A 381 6.90 37.56 -19.90
CA ARG A 381 6.92 38.75 -20.77
C ARG A 381 6.26 38.53 -22.13
N LEU A 382 6.26 37.30 -22.66
CA LEU A 382 5.59 36.96 -23.93
C LEU A 382 4.08 37.14 -23.85
N PHE A 383 3.52 37.06 -22.64
CA PHE A 383 2.07 37.04 -22.41
C PHE A 383 1.53 38.35 -21.79
N GLN A 384 2.39 39.36 -21.59
CA GLN A 384 2.06 40.64 -20.96
C GLN A 384 1.67 41.76 -21.96
N SER A 385 1.88 41.56 -23.26
CA SER A 385 1.67 42.62 -24.28
C SER A 385 0.26 42.61 -24.87
N PRO A 386 -0.32 43.74 -25.30
CA PRO A 386 -1.62 43.73 -25.98
C PRO A 386 -1.49 43.21 -27.43
N GLY A 387 -1.79 41.92 -27.65
CA GLY A 387 -1.92 41.28 -28.98
C GLY A 387 -1.47 39.81 -29.02
N ASN A 388 -2.31 38.91 -29.55
CA ASN A 388 -2.14 37.44 -29.68
C ASN A 388 -1.18 36.76 -28.68
N ASN A 389 -1.54 36.79 -27.39
CA ASN A 389 -0.81 36.16 -26.28
C ASN A 389 -1.18 34.68 -26.07
N ALA A 390 -1.61 33.99 -27.13
CA ALA A 390 -1.99 32.60 -26.96
C ALA A 390 -0.72 31.72 -26.81
N LEU A 391 -0.69 30.88 -25.78
CA LEU A 391 0.26 29.79 -25.69
C LEU A 391 -0.08 28.75 -26.76
N ILE A 392 0.68 28.76 -27.84
CA ILE A 392 0.59 27.79 -28.94
C ILE A 392 1.26 26.48 -28.54
N ILE A 393 0.53 25.37 -28.62
CA ILE A 393 0.96 24.01 -28.29
C ILE A 393 0.78 23.11 -29.52
N ASN A 394 1.77 22.29 -29.84
CA ASN A 394 1.62 21.21 -30.82
C ASN A 394 1.34 19.89 -30.09
N ALA A 395 0.26 19.22 -30.48
CA ALA A 395 -0.11 17.88 -30.03
C ALA A 395 0.14 16.91 -31.20
N ILE A 396 1.18 16.09 -31.11
CA ILE A 396 1.66 15.26 -32.22
C ILE A 396 1.40 13.79 -31.90
N ASN A 397 0.69 13.08 -32.79
CA ASN A 397 0.30 11.67 -32.66
C ASN A 397 -0.49 11.34 -31.39
N GLN A 398 -1.29 12.28 -30.90
CA GLN A 398 -2.01 12.15 -29.62
C GLN A 398 -3.35 11.43 -29.76
N GLY A 399 -3.82 11.12 -30.98
CA GLY A 399 -5.05 10.39 -31.21
C GLY A 399 -6.26 11.05 -30.54
N THR A 400 -6.80 10.43 -29.47
CA THR A 400 -7.93 11.00 -28.71
C THR A 400 -7.55 12.26 -27.91
N ALA A 401 -6.26 12.46 -27.62
CA ALA A 401 -5.70 13.60 -26.90
C ALA A 401 -6.40 13.90 -25.56
N LYS A 402 -6.95 12.87 -24.90
CA LYS A 402 -7.78 13.05 -23.71
C LYS A 402 -7.00 13.58 -22.53
N GLU A 403 -5.79 13.09 -22.32
CA GLU A 403 -5.01 13.41 -21.13
C GLU A 403 -4.24 14.71 -21.30
N LEU A 404 -3.87 15.04 -22.54
CA LEU A 404 -3.48 16.40 -22.90
C LEU A 404 -4.61 17.38 -22.56
N PHE A 405 -5.83 17.11 -23.00
CA PHE A 405 -6.99 17.97 -22.72
C PHE A 405 -7.23 18.13 -21.22
N LEU A 406 -7.23 17.02 -20.46
CA LEU A 406 -7.43 17.06 -19.01
C LEU A 406 -6.29 17.78 -18.28
N GLY A 407 -5.04 17.67 -18.76
CA GLY A 407 -3.93 18.46 -18.24
C GLY A 407 -4.11 19.97 -18.44
N LEU A 408 -4.67 20.39 -19.59
CA LEU A 408 -5.05 21.79 -19.82
C LEU A 408 -6.17 22.21 -18.85
N VAL A 409 -7.16 21.36 -18.62
CA VAL A 409 -8.24 21.64 -17.66
C VAL A 409 -7.67 21.88 -16.25
N GLU A 410 -6.68 21.10 -15.81
CA GLU A 410 -6.00 21.32 -14.53
C GLU A 410 -5.23 22.65 -14.48
N TYR A 411 -4.59 23.05 -15.59
CA TYR A 411 -3.98 24.38 -15.71
C TYR A 411 -5.02 25.50 -15.55
N PHE A 412 -6.16 25.41 -16.23
CA PHE A 412 -7.23 26.40 -16.13
C PHE A 412 -7.89 26.43 -14.74
N LYS A 413 -8.01 25.28 -14.06
CA LYS A 413 -8.45 25.21 -12.65
C LYS A 413 -7.50 25.99 -11.75
N GLN A 414 -6.19 25.83 -11.92
CA GLN A 414 -5.19 26.49 -11.10
C GLN A 414 -5.18 28.01 -11.33
N GLU A 415 -5.14 28.45 -12.58
CA GLU A 415 -4.92 29.86 -12.93
C GLU A 415 -6.21 30.70 -12.98
N LYS A 416 -7.39 30.05 -13.11
CA LYS A 416 -8.70 30.69 -13.17
C LYS A 416 -8.72 31.86 -14.17
N GLU A 417 -9.17 33.04 -13.75
CA GLU A 417 -9.25 34.23 -14.59
C GLU A 417 -7.90 34.75 -15.10
N HIS A 418 -6.78 34.33 -14.50
CA HIS A 418 -5.43 34.66 -14.92
C HIS A 418 -4.88 33.71 -15.99
N ALA A 419 -5.60 32.62 -16.31
CA ALA A 419 -5.17 31.62 -17.26
C ALA A 419 -4.90 32.22 -18.63
N ILE A 420 -3.72 31.94 -19.19
CA ILE A 420 -3.35 32.45 -20.51
C ILE A 420 -4.19 31.73 -21.57
N SER A 421 -4.53 32.42 -22.66
CA SER A 421 -5.21 31.76 -23.78
C SER A 421 -4.33 30.67 -24.37
N VAL A 422 -4.89 29.54 -24.76
CA VAL A 422 -4.16 28.39 -25.29
C VAL A 422 -4.68 28.07 -26.68
N HIS A 423 -3.78 27.87 -27.64
CA HIS A 423 -4.10 27.34 -28.96
C HIS A 423 -3.40 26.00 -29.17
N VAL A 424 -4.15 24.96 -29.53
CA VAL A 424 -3.60 23.61 -29.74
C VAL A 424 -3.64 23.23 -31.22
N ASN A 425 -2.50 22.97 -31.82
CA ASN A 425 -2.39 22.37 -33.15
C ASN A 425 -2.29 20.84 -33.00
N CYS A 426 -3.34 20.12 -33.38
CA CYS A 426 -3.36 18.66 -33.38
C CYS A 426 -2.84 18.13 -34.72
N TYR A 427 -1.77 17.34 -34.68
CA TYR A 427 -1.13 16.67 -35.81
C TYR A 427 -1.23 15.16 -35.64
N ASP A 428 -1.92 14.49 -36.55
CA ASP A 428 -2.03 13.02 -36.57
C ASP A 428 -1.89 12.52 -38.02
N GLU A 429 -1.59 11.23 -38.21
CA GLU A 429 -1.50 10.62 -39.54
C GLU A 429 -2.80 10.76 -40.34
N ARG A 430 -3.93 10.82 -39.64
CA ARG A 430 -5.27 11.02 -40.19
C ARG A 430 -6.06 11.94 -39.28
N LEU A 431 -6.96 12.73 -39.87
CA LEU A 431 -7.89 13.56 -39.11
C LEU A 431 -8.93 12.66 -38.41
N LEU A 432 -8.75 12.46 -37.11
CA LEU A 432 -9.67 11.70 -36.25
C LEU A 432 -10.39 12.62 -35.26
N PRO A 433 -11.64 12.32 -34.87
CA PRO A 433 -12.29 12.99 -33.74
C PRO A 433 -11.52 12.74 -32.43
N ASN A 434 -11.32 13.79 -31.65
CA ASN A 434 -10.57 13.80 -30.39
C ASN A 434 -11.36 14.56 -29.30
N MET A 435 -10.79 14.65 -28.10
CA MET A 435 -11.48 15.30 -26.98
C MET A 435 -11.73 16.80 -27.18
N PHE A 436 -10.93 17.48 -28.02
CA PHE A 436 -11.17 18.89 -28.34
C PHE A 436 -12.42 19.08 -29.20
N ASP A 437 -12.69 18.21 -30.18
CA ASP A 437 -13.97 18.28 -30.92
C ASP A 437 -15.14 17.95 -30.01
N ARG A 438 -15.02 16.89 -29.20
CA ARG A 438 -16.09 16.51 -28.26
C ARG A 438 -16.43 17.67 -27.32
N PHE A 439 -15.43 18.39 -26.83
CA PHE A 439 -15.64 19.57 -25.99
C PHE A 439 -16.31 20.71 -26.77
N ALA A 440 -15.85 21.00 -27.98
CA ALA A 440 -16.36 22.11 -28.80
C ALA A 440 -17.78 21.86 -29.35
N GLU A 441 -18.10 20.61 -29.67
CA GLU A 441 -19.41 20.19 -30.21
C GLU A 441 -20.44 19.91 -29.11
N SER A 442 -20.01 19.69 -27.87
CA SER A 442 -20.93 19.43 -26.75
C SER A 442 -21.68 20.70 -26.34
N GLY A 443 -23.00 20.68 -26.55
CA GLY A 443 -23.92 21.73 -26.10
C GLY A 443 -24.42 21.57 -24.65
N SER A 444 -24.13 20.43 -23.99
CA SER A 444 -24.67 20.11 -22.66
C SER A 444 -23.61 20.29 -21.57
N TYR A 445 -23.84 21.25 -20.67
CA TYR A 445 -22.97 21.46 -19.50
C TYR A 445 -22.93 20.24 -18.59
N GLU A 446 -24.04 19.51 -18.44
CA GLU A 446 -24.08 18.31 -17.60
C GLU A 446 -23.26 17.15 -18.18
N GLN A 447 -23.20 17.01 -19.51
CA GLN A 447 -22.31 16.03 -20.15
C GLN A 447 -20.85 16.45 -19.98
N LEU A 448 -20.52 17.72 -20.20
CA LEU A 448 -19.17 18.24 -19.99
C LEU A 448 -18.69 18.10 -18.54
N LYS A 449 -19.56 18.33 -17.55
CA LYS A 449 -19.22 18.14 -16.14
C LYS A 449 -18.87 16.69 -15.82
N ASN A 450 -19.55 15.72 -16.46
CA ASN A 450 -19.22 14.30 -16.31
C ASN A 450 -17.92 13.95 -17.03
N ASP A 451 -17.75 14.39 -18.27
CA ASP A 451 -16.57 14.09 -19.10
C ASP A 451 -15.26 14.66 -18.52
N LEU A 452 -15.36 15.77 -17.79
CA LEU A 452 -14.24 16.49 -17.15
C LEU A 452 -14.10 16.21 -15.65
N ASP A 453 -14.90 15.29 -15.10
CA ASP A 453 -14.98 14.94 -13.68
C ASP A 453 -15.15 16.16 -12.73
N LEU A 454 -15.96 17.13 -13.16
CA LEU A 454 -16.25 18.36 -12.40
C LEU A 454 -17.42 18.19 -11.41
N ASN A 455 -18.05 17.02 -11.39
CA ASN A 455 -19.19 16.73 -10.51
C ASN A 455 -18.78 16.32 -9.08
N ARG A 456 -17.49 16.22 -8.81
CA ARG A 456 -16.90 15.80 -7.52
C ARG A 456 -15.92 16.86 -7.00
N GLY A 457 -15.79 16.94 -5.68
CA GLY A 457 -14.82 17.83 -5.01
C GLY A 457 -15.18 19.33 -5.04
N ALA A 458 -14.16 20.16 -4.79
CA ALA A 458 -14.31 21.62 -4.57
C ALA A 458 -14.81 22.40 -5.81
N TRP A 459 -14.69 21.84 -7.01
CA TRP A 459 -15.03 22.51 -8.26
C TRP A 459 -16.48 22.36 -8.71
N ARG A 460 -17.30 21.57 -7.98
CA ARG A 460 -18.72 21.36 -8.31
C ARG A 460 -19.52 22.66 -8.41
N ALA A 461 -19.18 23.67 -7.59
CA ALA A 461 -19.85 24.97 -7.59
C ALA A 461 -19.34 25.93 -8.68
N GLU A 462 -18.11 25.73 -9.18
CA GLU A 462 -17.45 26.61 -10.16
C GLU A 462 -17.34 25.97 -11.56
N ALA A 463 -17.95 24.79 -11.76
CA ALA A 463 -17.82 24.00 -12.98
C ALA A 463 -18.30 24.72 -14.24
N ASP A 464 -19.40 25.46 -14.17
CA ASP A 464 -19.94 26.22 -15.31
C ASP A 464 -18.98 27.36 -15.70
N MET A 465 -18.41 28.06 -14.71
CA MET A 465 -17.41 29.11 -14.93
C MET A 465 -16.14 28.56 -15.60
N LEU A 466 -15.67 27.39 -15.17
CA LEU A 466 -14.51 26.74 -15.78
C LEU A 466 -14.77 26.35 -17.23
N ILE A 467 -15.95 25.82 -17.54
CA ILE A 467 -16.36 25.47 -18.92
C ILE A 467 -16.41 26.73 -19.79
N ASP A 468 -16.94 27.84 -19.28
CA ASP A 468 -17.00 29.12 -19.99
C ASP A 468 -15.59 29.69 -20.23
N LEU A 469 -14.73 29.62 -19.22
CA LEU A 469 -13.33 30.03 -19.31
C LEU A 469 -12.60 29.23 -20.40
N LEU A 470 -12.74 27.89 -20.39
CA LEU A 470 -12.18 27.02 -21.43
C LEU A 470 -12.70 27.40 -22.81
N ARG A 471 -14.02 27.57 -23.00
CA ARG A 471 -14.60 27.97 -24.30
C ARG A 471 -14.10 29.34 -24.79
N SER A 472 -13.83 30.26 -23.87
CA SER A 472 -13.37 31.61 -24.22
C SER A 472 -11.87 31.68 -24.53
N ARG A 473 -11.04 30.79 -23.95
CA ARG A 473 -9.58 30.89 -23.97
C ARG A 473 -8.86 29.69 -24.58
N LEU A 474 -9.53 28.57 -24.80
CA LEU A 474 -8.97 27.38 -25.44
C LEU A 474 -9.48 27.26 -26.87
N THR A 475 -8.55 27.24 -27.83
CA THR A 475 -8.85 27.04 -29.25
C THR A 475 -7.98 25.92 -29.80
N PHE A 476 -8.40 25.29 -30.89
CA PHE A 476 -7.63 24.23 -31.52
C PHE A 476 -7.79 24.22 -33.04
N SER A 477 -6.78 23.68 -33.72
CA SER A 477 -6.75 23.45 -35.16
C SER A 477 -6.23 22.04 -35.42
N LYS A 478 -6.68 21.41 -36.51
CA LYS A 478 -6.26 20.05 -36.89
C LYS A 478 -5.53 20.03 -38.21
N PHE A 479 -4.48 19.22 -38.25
CA PHE A 479 -3.60 19.06 -39.39
C PHE A 479 -3.28 17.58 -39.57
N VAL A 480 -3.08 17.18 -40.83
CA VAL A 480 -2.44 15.90 -41.12
C VAL A 480 -0.94 16.07 -40.94
N LEU A 481 -0.28 15.07 -40.36
CA LEU A 481 1.17 15.06 -40.18
C LEU A 481 1.88 15.33 -41.52
N PRO A 482 2.79 16.31 -41.58
CA PRO A 482 3.51 16.61 -42.81
C PRO A 482 4.48 15.46 -43.18
N SER A 483 4.74 15.32 -44.48
CA SER A 483 5.81 14.44 -44.99
C SER A 483 7.17 14.87 -44.39
N GLU A 484 8.16 13.97 -44.32
CA GLU A 484 9.48 14.23 -43.69
C GLU A 484 10.21 15.52 -44.15
N SER A 485 9.84 16.07 -45.31
CA SER A 485 10.41 17.32 -45.86
C SER A 485 9.76 18.62 -45.35
N ASP A 486 8.58 18.55 -44.72
CA ASP A 486 7.78 19.72 -44.33
C ASP A 486 7.86 20.00 -42.82
N LYS A 487 7.92 21.28 -42.46
CA LYS A 487 8.03 21.72 -41.06
C LYS A 487 6.66 21.86 -40.41
N LEU A 488 6.54 21.43 -39.16
CA LEU A 488 5.39 21.74 -38.31
C LEU A 488 5.27 23.26 -38.08
N ALA A 489 4.05 23.72 -37.81
CA ALA A 489 3.83 25.12 -37.45
C ALA A 489 4.52 25.44 -36.12
N TYR A 490 4.87 26.71 -35.94
CA TYR A 490 5.49 27.19 -34.71
C TYR A 490 4.61 26.88 -33.49
N ALA A 491 5.24 26.41 -32.42
CA ALA A 491 4.63 26.28 -31.11
C ALA A 491 5.66 26.59 -30.02
N HIS A 492 5.17 26.98 -28.85
CA HIS A 492 5.97 27.18 -27.66
C HIS A 492 6.29 25.85 -26.98
N LEU A 493 5.33 24.92 -26.98
CA LEU A 493 5.44 23.58 -26.42
C LEU A 493 4.99 22.54 -27.43
N ALA A 494 5.61 21.37 -27.42
CA ALA A 494 5.19 20.23 -28.22
C ALA A 494 5.08 18.99 -27.33
N PHE A 495 3.90 18.38 -27.32
CA PHE A 495 3.65 17.08 -26.71
C PHE A 495 3.52 16.05 -27.82
N PHE A 496 4.36 15.03 -27.79
CA PHE A 496 4.36 13.98 -28.79
C PHE A 496 4.30 12.61 -28.12
N THR A 497 3.58 11.69 -28.77
CA THR A 497 3.51 10.28 -28.38
C THR A 497 4.30 9.48 -29.40
N ASN A 498 5.18 8.61 -28.92
CA ASN A 498 5.92 7.73 -29.79
C ASN A 498 4.96 6.65 -30.31
N THR A 499 4.71 6.64 -31.62
CA THR A 499 3.90 5.64 -32.30
C THR A 499 4.74 4.52 -32.91
N ALA A 500 6.07 4.55 -32.70
CA ALA A 500 6.93 3.45 -33.09
C ALA A 500 6.40 2.17 -32.40
N PRO A 501 6.15 1.09 -33.16
CA PRO A 501 5.72 -0.17 -32.57
C PRO A 501 6.77 -0.63 -31.56
N VAL A 502 6.33 -0.95 -30.35
CA VAL A 502 7.17 -1.63 -29.38
C VAL A 502 7.33 -3.06 -29.90
N ASP A 503 8.56 -3.42 -30.26
CA ASP A 503 8.90 -4.75 -30.79
C ASP A 503 9.57 -5.56 -29.69
N CYS A 504 8.87 -6.57 -29.16
CA CYS A 504 9.43 -7.49 -28.17
C CYS A 504 10.41 -8.46 -28.85
N ARG A 505 11.70 -8.15 -28.74
CA ARG A 505 12.78 -9.02 -29.26
C ARG A 505 13.37 -9.88 -28.17
N GLN A 506 13.64 -11.15 -28.49
CA GLN A 506 14.45 -12.00 -27.64
C GLN A 506 15.88 -11.49 -27.62
N ILE A 507 16.30 -11.04 -26.45
CA ILE A 507 17.69 -10.66 -26.16
C ILE A 507 18.23 -11.58 -25.07
N ARG A 508 19.53 -11.85 -25.12
CA ARG A 508 20.21 -12.50 -24.01
C ARG A 508 20.30 -11.51 -22.85
N ILE A 509 19.79 -11.94 -21.70
CA ILE A 509 19.77 -11.14 -20.46
C ILE A 509 21.16 -10.64 -20.07
N GLU A 510 22.20 -11.46 -20.29
CA GLU A 510 23.60 -11.15 -20.00
C GLU A 510 24.17 -10.01 -20.86
N ASP A 511 23.58 -9.77 -22.03
CA ASP A 511 24.03 -8.75 -22.99
C ASP A 511 23.29 -7.41 -22.82
N ALA A 512 22.28 -7.34 -21.93
CA ALA A 512 21.44 -6.16 -21.74
C ALA A 512 21.91 -5.28 -20.58
N ALA A 513 21.90 -3.95 -20.78
CA ALA A 513 22.13 -3.00 -19.70
C ALA A 513 21.16 -3.19 -18.52
N SER A 514 21.68 -3.08 -17.30
CA SER A 514 20.90 -3.20 -16.07
C SER A 514 20.87 -1.85 -15.34
N GLY A 515 19.67 -1.42 -14.92
CA GLY A 515 19.47 -0.25 -14.07
C GLY A 515 19.61 -0.55 -12.57
N VAL A 516 20.21 -1.68 -12.21
CA VAL A 516 20.41 -2.11 -10.82
C VAL A 516 21.58 -1.37 -10.18
N LEU A 517 21.30 -0.62 -9.12
CA LEU A 517 22.26 0.08 -8.27
C LEU A 517 22.21 -0.49 -6.84
N CYS A 518 23.20 -0.14 -6.01
CA CYS A 518 23.21 -0.48 -4.58
C CYS A 518 22.92 -1.97 -4.29
N HIS A 519 23.51 -2.88 -5.07
CA HIS A 519 23.31 -4.33 -4.96
C HIS A 519 21.84 -4.77 -5.05
N GLY A 520 21.01 -4.08 -5.84
CA GLY A 520 19.59 -4.41 -6.00
C GLY A 520 18.63 -3.52 -5.22
N LEU A 521 19.10 -2.85 -4.16
CA LEU A 521 18.24 -2.07 -3.27
C LEU A 521 17.63 -0.84 -3.96
N ILE A 522 18.40 -0.19 -4.84
CA ILE A 522 17.91 0.88 -5.69
C ILE A 522 17.99 0.38 -7.12
N SER A 523 16.85 0.12 -7.72
CA SER A 523 16.79 -0.43 -9.07
C SER A 523 15.81 0.36 -9.91
N GLY A 524 16.09 0.41 -11.21
CA GLY A 524 15.27 1.14 -12.17
C GLY A 524 15.43 0.57 -13.57
N GLU A 525 14.79 1.22 -14.52
CA GLU A 525 14.79 0.81 -15.92
C GLU A 525 16.21 0.90 -16.50
N GLY A 526 16.76 -0.24 -16.92
CA GLY A 526 17.92 -0.27 -17.80
C GLY A 526 17.47 0.06 -19.21
N ALA A 527 17.96 1.17 -19.76
CA ALA A 527 17.72 1.58 -21.13
C ALA A 527 19.04 1.64 -21.90
N GLU A 528 19.06 1.03 -23.08
CA GLU A 528 20.20 1.10 -24.01
C GLU A 528 19.73 1.55 -25.39
N THR A 529 20.53 2.40 -26.04
CA THR A 529 20.28 2.83 -27.41
C THR A 529 20.98 1.87 -28.37
N GLN A 530 20.21 1.14 -29.19
CA GLN A 530 20.75 0.29 -30.25
C GLN A 530 20.24 0.78 -31.62
N GLY A 531 21.09 1.50 -32.35
CA GLY A 531 20.68 2.16 -33.61
C GLY A 531 19.71 3.33 -33.34
N GLU A 532 18.53 3.30 -33.98
CA GLU A 532 17.45 4.28 -33.76
C GLU A 532 16.41 3.82 -32.70
N CYS A 533 16.64 2.68 -32.06
CA CYS A 533 15.72 2.10 -31.07
C CYS A 533 16.23 2.25 -29.62
N LEU A 534 15.32 2.49 -28.70
CA LEU A 534 15.53 2.35 -27.25
C LEU A 534 15.08 0.95 -26.82
N LEU A 535 15.97 0.22 -26.17
CA LEU A 535 15.70 -1.13 -25.66
C LEU A 535 15.40 -1.09 -24.17
N TYR A 536 14.31 -1.75 -23.78
CA TYR A 536 13.96 -2.03 -22.39
C TYR A 536 14.03 -3.52 -22.14
N ARG A 537 14.49 -3.91 -20.95
CA ARG A 537 14.53 -5.31 -20.54
C ARG A 537 13.16 -5.76 -20.05
N VAL A 538 12.53 -6.64 -20.82
CA VAL A 538 11.32 -7.36 -20.42
C VAL A 538 11.71 -8.75 -19.91
N TRP A 539 11.31 -9.07 -18.68
CA TRP A 539 11.53 -10.38 -18.11
C TRP A 539 10.45 -11.36 -18.60
N PRO A 540 10.84 -12.55 -19.06
CA PRO A 540 9.88 -13.55 -19.49
C PRO A 540 9.11 -14.07 -18.27
N ALA A 541 7.79 -13.92 -18.27
CA ALA A 541 6.88 -14.64 -17.37
C ALA A 541 6.56 -16.05 -17.92
N GLU A 542 6.75 -16.27 -19.22
CA GLU A 542 6.48 -17.55 -19.89
C GLU A 542 7.49 -17.80 -21.03
N CYS A 543 8.13 -18.98 -21.02
CA CYS A 543 8.77 -19.60 -22.18
C CYS A 543 8.32 -21.06 -22.31
#